data_AF-A0A844GYU6-F1
#
_entry.id   AF-A0A844GYU6-F1
#
_cell.length_a   1.000
_cell.length_b   1.000
_cell.length_c   1.000
_cell.angle_alpha   90.00
_cell.angle_beta   90.00
_cell.angle_gamma   90.00
#
_symmetry.space_group_name_H-M   'P 1'
#
loop_
_entity.id
_entity.type
_entity.pdbx_description
1 polymer ?
#
loop_
_entity_poly.entity_id
_entity_poly.type
_entity_poly.pdbx_seq_one_letter_code
_entity_poly.pdbx_strand_id
1 'polypeptide(L)'
;MTKEKNLFTISEEELTNALEISLERLDEIIDFFDSDPDDEWDLQENQDYIFLNKNKKIRKYSTNGALKIATYLDTHENRGIIAQIKEFITGHHRKIRNALAKKVILEELSDDDKIIQVNGRSMIQKQSLRRILATSGARLNKAIEDLRQSEKPLEANVDFTERESPKNKIKKRRNNQDSSENTVFELWFSGKGSVRIARELGENLKDKSRQKMCMAVSQQIEPVLQEKERKKLRFNKDIESAKNKAKKRDKNTCQITLVHKNDKKINAIAAHHLYSINKYPHLATSIDNLITIDERIHKEFHLTWMGGYDVECTVQDFIDFITERYPEQVTEELLDRLFHIQKTLKI
;
A
#
# COMPACT_ATOMS: atom_id res chain seq x y z
N MET A 1 7.81 -10.06 26.58
CA MET A 1 8.65 -10.81 25.63
C MET A 1 8.85 -10.14 24.25
N THR A 2 8.18 -9.03 23.91
CA THR A 2 8.29 -8.38 22.57
C THR A 2 9.33 -7.25 22.45
N LYS A 3 9.88 -6.74 23.57
CA LYS A 3 10.88 -5.66 23.55
C LYS A 3 12.30 -6.15 23.23
N GLU A 4 12.70 -7.33 23.68
CA GLU A 4 14.06 -7.86 23.53
C GLU A 4 14.39 -8.25 22.08
N LYS A 5 13.43 -8.80 21.32
CA LYS A 5 13.64 -9.17 19.91
C LYS A 5 13.96 -8.01 18.98
N ASN A 6 13.68 -6.77 19.37
CA ASN A 6 13.96 -5.57 18.55
C ASN A 6 15.40 -5.05 18.68
N LEU A 7 16.20 -5.58 19.62
CA LEU A 7 17.60 -5.19 19.81
C LEU A 7 18.56 -5.96 18.88
N PHE A 8 18.19 -7.19 18.51
CA PHE A 8 19.02 -8.10 17.70
C PHE A 8 18.56 -8.10 16.24
N THR A 9 19.21 -7.27 15.43
CA THR A 9 18.77 -7.01 14.04
C THR A 9 19.85 -7.25 13.00
N ILE A 10 21.10 -7.46 13.42
CA ILE A 10 22.24 -7.68 12.52
C ILE A 10 22.45 -9.18 12.39
N SER A 11 22.42 -9.72 11.17
CA SER A 11 22.76 -11.13 10.91
C SER A 11 24.27 -11.37 10.86
N GLU A 12 24.69 -12.63 10.98
CA GLU A 12 26.09 -13.06 10.80
C GLU A 12 26.66 -12.63 9.45
N GLU A 13 25.91 -12.86 8.37
CA GLU A 13 26.32 -12.45 7.03
C GLU A 13 26.49 -10.92 6.92
N GLU A 14 25.55 -10.14 7.46
CA GLU A 14 25.69 -8.68 7.44
C GLU A 14 26.88 -8.20 8.27
N LEU A 15 27.13 -8.81 9.43
CA LEU A 15 28.23 -8.44 10.32
C LEU A 15 29.59 -8.79 9.72
N THR A 16 29.75 -10.02 9.23
CA THR A 16 31.01 -10.48 8.61
C THR A 16 31.36 -9.68 7.36
N ASN A 17 30.37 -9.37 6.52
CA ASN A 17 30.57 -8.47 5.39
C ASN A 17 30.98 -7.07 5.83
N ALA A 18 30.39 -6.53 6.90
CA ALA A 18 30.73 -5.21 7.42
C ALA A 18 32.14 -5.14 8.04
N LEU A 19 32.58 -6.23 8.67
CA LEU A 19 33.90 -6.39 9.29
C LEU A 19 34.98 -6.89 8.32
N GLU A 20 34.60 -7.27 7.11
CA GLU A 20 35.48 -7.89 6.10
C GLU A 20 36.24 -9.09 6.67
N ILE A 21 35.50 -10.05 7.25
CA ILE A 21 36.01 -11.33 7.76
C ILE A 21 35.15 -12.48 7.23
N SER A 22 35.68 -13.71 7.28
CA SER A 22 34.88 -14.91 7.01
C SER A 22 33.98 -15.26 8.21
N LEU A 23 32.97 -16.10 7.98
CA LEU A 23 32.16 -16.68 9.05
C LEU A 23 33.00 -17.53 10.01
N GLU A 24 33.95 -18.28 9.46
CA GLU A 24 34.91 -19.08 10.24
C GLU A 24 35.73 -18.19 11.19
N ARG A 25 36.22 -17.04 10.69
CA ARG A 25 36.95 -16.08 11.53
C ARG A 25 36.06 -15.47 12.61
N LEU A 26 34.79 -15.22 12.30
CA LEU A 26 33.84 -14.76 13.32
C LEU A 26 33.63 -15.82 14.42
N ASP A 27 33.58 -17.11 14.05
CA ASP A 27 33.51 -18.20 15.03
C ASP A 27 34.75 -18.26 15.91
N GLU A 28 35.95 -18.16 15.33
CA GLU A 28 37.21 -18.13 16.10
C GLU A 28 37.26 -16.98 17.11
N ILE A 29 36.75 -15.79 16.73
CA ILE A 29 36.67 -14.64 17.64
C ILE A 29 35.70 -14.95 18.78
N ILE A 30 34.57 -15.58 18.50
CA ILE A 30 33.58 -15.88 19.54
C ILE A 30 34.11 -16.95 20.48
N ASP A 31 34.75 -17.99 19.95
CA ASP A 31 35.43 -19.01 20.76
C ASP A 31 36.54 -18.39 21.64
N PHE A 32 37.21 -17.33 21.18
CA PHE A 32 38.16 -16.57 22.01
C PHE A 32 37.47 -15.87 23.19
N PHE A 33 36.37 -15.16 22.95
CA PHE A 33 35.60 -14.48 24.01
C PHE A 33 35.06 -15.46 25.05
N ASP A 34 34.76 -16.71 24.66
CA ASP A 34 34.27 -17.76 25.56
C ASP A 34 35.41 -18.50 26.29
N SER A 35 36.69 -18.24 25.96
CA SER A 35 37.83 -19.06 26.40
C SER A 35 38.38 -18.72 27.78
N ASP A 36 38.32 -17.47 28.21
CA ASP A 36 38.78 -17.01 29.53
C ASP A 36 37.70 -16.16 30.22
N PRO A 37 37.04 -16.67 31.27
CA PRO A 37 35.97 -15.94 31.95
C PRO A 37 36.46 -14.75 32.79
N ASP A 38 37.77 -14.62 33.00
CA ASP A 38 38.39 -13.55 33.80
C ASP A 38 38.97 -12.42 32.92
N ASP A 39 38.86 -12.51 31.60
CA ASP A 39 39.34 -11.47 30.68
C ASP A 39 38.33 -10.31 30.49
N GLU A 40 38.74 -9.29 29.74
CA GLU A 40 37.88 -8.13 29.45
C GLU A 40 36.92 -8.35 28.25
N TRP A 41 37.05 -9.46 27.53
CA TRP A 41 36.40 -9.77 26.26
C TRP A 41 35.24 -10.74 26.44
N ASP A 42 34.11 -10.23 26.92
CA ASP A 42 32.90 -11.03 27.09
C ASP A 42 31.81 -10.67 26.06
N LEU A 43 31.13 -11.69 25.55
CA LEU A 43 30.05 -11.60 24.56
C LEU A 43 28.81 -12.33 25.12
N GLN A 44 27.87 -11.56 25.68
CA GLN A 44 26.79 -12.15 26.48
C GLN A 44 25.56 -12.53 25.66
N GLU A 45 25.12 -13.80 25.74
CA GLU A 45 23.84 -14.25 25.16
C GLU A 45 22.67 -13.45 25.77
N ASN A 46 21.73 -13.00 24.94
CA ASN A 46 20.60 -12.11 25.26
C ASN A 46 20.97 -10.64 25.55
N GLN A 47 22.24 -10.25 25.39
CA GLN A 47 22.65 -8.83 25.41
C GLN A 47 23.38 -8.44 24.12
N ASP A 48 24.41 -9.20 23.75
CA ASP A 48 25.26 -8.94 22.61
C ASP A 48 24.84 -9.73 21.38
N TYR A 49 24.31 -10.95 21.59
CA TYR A 49 23.71 -11.76 20.54
C TYR A 49 22.57 -12.65 21.06
N ILE A 50 21.79 -13.23 20.14
CA ILE A 50 20.84 -14.31 20.41
C ILE A 50 21.00 -15.41 19.37
N PHE A 51 20.72 -16.65 19.76
CA PHE A 51 20.57 -17.73 18.79
C PHE A 51 19.19 -17.71 18.14
N LEU A 52 19.16 -17.67 16.81
CA LEU A 52 17.96 -17.99 16.03
C LEU A 52 17.76 -19.50 15.93
N ASN A 53 18.85 -20.25 15.87
CA ASN A 53 18.86 -21.71 15.89
C ASN A 53 20.15 -22.21 16.55
N LYS A 54 20.04 -22.70 17.80
CA LYS A 54 21.19 -23.19 18.57
C LYS A 54 21.89 -24.37 17.88
N ASN A 55 21.14 -25.30 17.30
CA ASN A 55 21.69 -26.49 16.64
C ASN A 55 22.54 -26.15 15.41
N LYS A 56 22.17 -25.08 14.69
CA LYS A 56 22.91 -24.59 13.53
C LYS A 56 23.89 -23.46 13.87
N LYS A 57 24.02 -23.10 15.16
CA LYS A 57 24.78 -21.94 15.65
C LYS A 57 24.45 -20.60 14.95
N ILE A 58 23.23 -20.46 14.40
CA ILE A 58 22.85 -19.23 13.67
C ILE A 58 22.53 -18.13 14.70
N ARG A 59 23.28 -17.04 14.67
CA ARG A 59 23.15 -15.91 15.60
C ARG A 59 22.59 -14.65 14.95
N LYS A 60 22.00 -13.79 15.78
CA LYS A 60 21.77 -12.37 15.48
C LYS A 60 22.42 -11.52 16.55
N TYR A 61 23.04 -10.43 16.12
CA TYR A 61 23.78 -9.53 16.99
C TYR A 61 22.98 -8.27 17.28
N SER A 62 23.19 -7.77 18.49
CA SER A 62 22.83 -6.41 18.85
C SER A 62 23.87 -5.44 18.28
N THR A 63 23.57 -4.14 18.37
CA THR A 63 24.56 -3.11 18.01
C THR A 63 25.79 -3.17 18.93
N ASN A 64 25.60 -3.54 20.21
CA ASN A 64 26.68 -3.65 21.16
C ASN A 64 27.60 -4.84 20.86
N GLY A 65 27.01 -6.02 20.57
CA GLY A 65 27.79 -7.20 20.18
C GLY A 65 28.62 -6.95 18.92
N ALA A 66 28.05 -6.29 17.91
CA ALA A 66 28.79 -5.91 16.70
C ALA A 66 29.97 -4.95 17.01
N LEU A 67 29.80 -4.00 17.94
CA LEU A 67 30.85 -3.07 18.35
C LEU A 67 31.95 -3.77 19.16
N LYS A 68 31.60 -4.69 20.06
CA LYS A 68 32.58 -5.48 20.82
C LYS A 68 33.51 -6.27 19.90
N ILE A 69 32.93 -7.00 18.94
CA ILE A 69 33.71 -7.76 17.93
C ILE A 69 34.60 -6.83 17.11
N ALA A 70 34.09 -5.69 16.66
CA ALA A 70 34.89 -4.71 15.93
C ALA A 70 36.04 -4.12 16.76
N THR A 71 35.81 -3.93 18.07
CA THR A 71 36.82 -3.39 18.98
C THR A 71 37.93 -4.41 19.22
N TYR A 72 37.58 -5.69 19.37
CA TYR A 72 38.54 -6.79 19.43
C TYR A 72 39.46 -6.81 18.21
N LEU A 73 38.88 -6.75 17.01
CA LEU A 73 39.62 -6.72 15.75
C LEU A 73 40.55 -5.51 15.65
N ASP A 74 40.11 -4.33 16.09
CA ASP A 74 40.97 -3.15 16.09
C ASP A 74 42.11 -3.24 17.10
N THR A 75 41.86 -3.76 18.30
CA THR A 75 42.89 -3.91 19.34
C THR A 75 43.93 -4.98 18.99
N HIS A 76 43.51 -6.11 18.43
CA HIS A 76 44.38 -7.27 18.21
C HIS A 76 44.94 -7.33 16.78
N GLU A 77 44.23 -6.79 15.80
CA GLU A 77 44.61 -6.88 14.38
C GLU A 77 44.94 -5.52 13.75
N ASN A 78 44.81 -4.40 14.50
CA ASN A 78 45.12 -3.03 14.04
C ASN A 78 44.44 -2.65 12.70
N ARG A 79 43.19 -3.06 12.50
CA ARG A 79 42.50 -2.92 11.21
C ARG A 79 41.85 -1.55 10.96
N GLY A 80 41.58 -0.77 12.00
CA GLY A 80 40.90 0.52 11.89
C GLY A 80 39.43 0.43 11.45
N ILE A 81 38.77 -0.70 11.71
CA ILE A 81 37.40 -1.02 11.24
C ILE A 81 36.30 -0.44 12.12
N ILE A 82 36.59 0.15 13.29
CA ILE A 82 35.58 0.79 14.16
C ILE A 82 34.81 1.91 13.42
N ALA A 83 35.45 2.67 12.54
CA ALA A 83 34.76 3.71 11.77
C ALA A 83 33.75 3.09 10.78
N GLN A 84 34.18 2.05 10.07
CA GLN A 84 33.38 1.30 9.11
C GLN A 84 32.17 0.63 9.78
N ILE A 85 32.35 -0.02 10.93
CA ILE A 85 31.22 -0.66 11.63
C ILE A 85 30.22 0.38 12.15
N LYS A 86 30.67 1.56 12.61
CA LYS A 86 29.78 2.64 13.04
C LYS A 86 28.95 3.18 11.89
N GLU A 87 29.53 3.31 10.70
CA GLU A 87 28.80 3.67 9.49
C GLU A 87 27.79 2.59 9.10
N PHE A 88 28.22 1.32 9.09
CA PHE A 88 27.35 0.18 8.83
C PHE A 88 26.13 0.16 9.77
N ILE A 89 26.34 0.26 11.08
CA ILE A 89 25.28 0.30 12.09
C ILE A 89 24.31 1.45 11.82
N THR A 90 24.85 2.65 11.53
CA THR A 90 24.06 3.84 11.22
C THR A 90 23.20 3.62 9.98
N GLY A 91 23.79 3.04 8.93
CA GLY A 91 23.09 2.65 7.71
C GLY A 91 22.02 1.58 7.94
N HIS A 92 22.31 0.58 8.78
CA HIS A 92 21.40 -0.49 9.16
C HIS A 92 20.17 0.04 9.89
N HIS A 93 20.37 0.87 10.90
CA HIS A 93 19.28 1.52 11.64
C HIS A 93 18.43 2.40 10.70
N ARG A 94 19.05 3.06 9.72
CA ARG A 94 18.32 3.82 8.70
C ARG A 94 17.47 2.91 7.80
N LYS A 95 18.01 1.77 7.34
CA LYS A 95 17.26 0.77 6.55
C LYS A 95 16.05 0.24 7.30
N ILE A 96 16.23 -0.18 8.55
CA ILE A 96 15.14 -0.67 9.41
C ILE A 96 14.06 0.41 9.57
N ARG A 97 14.46 1.64 9.86
CA ARG A 97 13.51 2.74 10.04
C ARG A 97 12.73 3.04 8.77
N ASN A 98 13.37 3.02 7.62
CA ASN A 98 12.69 3.19 6.34
C ASN A 98 11.71 2.06 6.05
N ALA A 99 12.06 0.81 6.36
CA ALA A 99 11.15 -0.32 6.25
C ALA A 99 9.92 -0.17 7.18
N LEU A 100 10.13 0.25 8.42
CA LEU A 100 9.05 0.53 9.37
C LEU A 100 8.16 1.69 8.90
N ALA A 101 8.74 2.78 8.42
CA ALA A 101 7.99 3.90 7.86
C ALA A 101 7.14 3.46 6.66
N LYS A 102 7.73 2.70 5.72
CA LYS A 102 7.01 2.11 4.59
C LYS A 102 5.83 1.26 5.04
N LYS A 103 6.03 0.40 6.04
CA LYS A 103 4.97 -0.45 6.62
C LYS A 103 3.82 0.39 7.18
N VAL A 104 4.12 1.39 8.01
CA VAL A 104 3.11 2.28 8.61
C VAL A 104 2.31 3.03 7.53
N ILE A 105 2.97 3.51 6.48
CA ILE A 105 2.30 4.19 5.36
C ILE A 105 1.37 3.23 4.63
N LEU A 106 1.82 2.01 4.32
CA LEU A 106 1.02 1.01 3.62
C LEU A 106 -0.20 0.56 4.43
N GLU A 107 -0.03 0.36 5.74
CA GLU A 107 -1.11 -0.02 6.66
C GLU A 107 -2.14 1.10 6.79
N GLU A 108 -1.70 2.34 6.96
CA GLU A 108 -2.64 3.47 7.05
C GLU A 108 -3.42 3.65 5.75
N LEU A 109 -2.73 3.52 4.61
CA LEU A 109 -3.28 3.74 3.27
C LEU A 109 -3.76 2.44 2.62
N SER A 110 -4.18 1.44 3.40
CA SER A 110 -4.78 0.21 2.86
C SER A 110 -6.06 0.51 2.09
N ASP A 111 -6.85 1.45 2.61
CA ASP A 111 -8.19 1.76 2.14
C ASP A 111 -8.17 2.90 1.10
N ASP A 112 -8.93 2.71 0.02
CA ASP A 112 -8.94 3.64 -1.12
C ASP A 112 -9.65 4.97 -0.81
N ASP A 113 -10.44 5.07 0.27
CA ASP A 113 -11.13 6.30 0.68
C ASP A 113 -10.19 7.33 1.34
N LYS A 114 -8.99 6.90 1.76
CA LYS A 114 -7.95 7.74 2.36
C LYS A 114 -7.06 8.43 1.33
N ILE A 115 -7.20 8.08 0.06
CA ILE A 115 -6.46 8.67 -1.07
C ILE A 115 -7.44 9.14 -2.13
N ILE A 116 -7.29 10.38 -2.57
CA ILE A 116 -8.04 10.89 -3.74
C ILE A 116 -7.08 11.24 -4.89
N GLN A 117 -7.60 11.25 -6.11
CA GLN A 117 -6.86 11.74 -7.28
C GLN A 117 -7.27 13.17 -7.57
N VAL A 118 -6.28 14.08 -7.66
CA VAL A 118 -6.49 15.48 -8.03
C VAL A 118 -5.41 15.88 -9.02
N ASN A 119 -5.81 16.30 -10.23
CA ASN A 119 -4.90 16.65 -11.33
C ASN A 119 -3.84 15.57 -11.61
N GLY A 120 -4.25 14.29 -11.57
CA GLY A 120 -3.37 13.14 -11.79
C GLY A 120 -2.38 12.85 -10.65
N ARG A 121 -2.61 13.38 -9.45
CA ARG A 121 -1.77 13.15 -8.27
C ARG A 121 -2.58 12.51 -7.14
N SER A 122 -2.00 11.50 -6.50
CA SER A 122 -2.53 10.97 -5.23
C SER A 122 -2.39 11.99 -4.11
N MET A 123 -3.52 12.29 -3.46
CA MET A 123 -3.60 13.15 -2.28
C MET A 123 -4.07 12.34 -1.08
N ILE A 124 -3.37 12.47 0.05
CA ILE A 124 -3.65 11.78 1.31
C ILE A 124 -4.48 12.69 2.22
N GLN A 125 -5.50 12.14 2.86
CA GLN A 125 -6.28 12.89 3.85
C GLN A 125 -5.41 13.35 5.02
N LYS A 126 -5.59 14.60 5.50
CA LYS A 126 -4.87 15.16 6.66
C LYS A 126 -4.85 14.24 7.88
N GLN A 127 -5.96 13.58 8.14
CA GLN A 127 -6.14 12.69 9.28
C GLN A 127 -5.28 11.41 9.15
N SER A 128 -5.16 10.85 7.95
CA SER A 128 -4.27 9.73 7.66
C SER A 128 -2.81 10.15 7.74
N LEU A 129 -2.46 11.33 7.20
CA LEU A 129 -1.12 11.90 7.31
C LEU A 129 -0.71 12.09 8.79
N ARG A 130 -1.64 12.55 9.64
CA ARG A 130 -1.43 12.66 11.09
C ARG A 130 -1.08 11.32 11.73
N ARG A 131 -1.75 10.23 11.35
CA ARG A 131 -1.52 8.87 11.86
C ARG A 131 -0.20 8.30 11.36
N ILE A 132 0.13 8.47 10.07
CA ILE A 132 1.42 8.08 9.49
C ILE A 132 2.58 8.76 10.24
N LEU A 133 2.46 10.07 10.46
CA LEU A 133 3.44 10.85 11.20
C LEU A 133 3.31 10.66 12.70
N ALA A 134 2.36 9.85 13.17
CA ALA A 134 2.04 9.55 14.56
C ALA A 134 2.09 10.80 15.48
N THR A 135 1.52 11.91 15.03
CA THR A 135 1.60 13.23 15.69
C THR A 135 0.22 13.71 16.17
N SER A 136 0.17 14.81 16.94
CA SER A 136 -1.10 15.42 17.36
C SER A 136 -1.66 16.35 16.28
N GLY A 137 -2.97 16.62 16.32
CA GLY A 137 -3.60 17.54 15.38
C GLY A 137 -3.04 18.96 15.49
N ALA A 138 -2.85 19.45 16.72
CA ALA A 138 -2.26 20.76 16.97
C ALA A 138 -0.84 20.87 16.40
N ARG A 139 -0.01 19.84 16.57
CA ARG A 139 1.36 19.85 16.06
C ARG A 139 1.41 19.77 14.52
N LEU A 140 0.54 18.97 13.92
CA LEU A 140 0.41 18.91 12.46
C LEU A 140 -0.02 20.27 11.89
N ASN A 141 -1.00 20.93 12.52
CA ASN A 141 -1.44 22.26 12.11
C ASN A 141 -0.32 23.29 12.22
N LYS A 142 0.45 23.25 13.30
CA LYS A 142 1.61 24.12 13.47
C LYS A 142 2.63 23.92 12.34
N ALA A 143 3.00 22.67 12.01
CA ALA A 143 3.93 22.40 10.91
C ALA A 143 3.40 22.89 9.55
N ILE A 144 2.08 22.79 9.31
CA ILE A 144 1.46 23.32 8.09
C ILE A 144 1.56 24.85 8.06
N GLU A 145 1.30 25.52 9.19
CA GLU A 145 1.36 26.97 9.29
C GLU A 145 2.80 27.49 9.15
N ASP A 146 3.75 26.86 9.83
CA ASP A 146 5.17 27.18 9.72
C ASP A 146 5.64 27.06 8.24
N LEU A 147 5.19 26.02 7.52
CA LEU A 147 5.47 25.88 6.08
C LEU A 147 4.77 26.93 5.20
N ARG A 148 3.56 27.37 5.55
CA ARG A 148 2.85 28.44 4.82
C ARG A 148 3.56 29.79 4.94
N GLN A 149 4.26 30.01 6.05
CA GLN A 149 5.01 31.23 6.33
C GLN A 149 6.49 31.16 5.89
N SER A 150 6.95 29.99 5.44
CA SER A 150 8.33 29.79 4.99
C SER A 150 8.65 30.46 3.64
N GLU A 151 9.93 30.58 3.30
CA GLU A 151 10.39 31.13 2.01
C GLU A 151 9.81 30.43 0.78
N LYS A 152 9.43 29.16 0.93
CA LYS A 152 8.78 28.38 -0.13
C LYS A 152 7.46 27.87 0.44
N PRO A 153 6.34 28.61 0.38
CA PRO A 153 5.07 28.16 0.94
C PRO A 153 4.52 26.86 0.32
N LEU A 154 3.58 26.20 0.99
CA LEU A 154 2.81 25.09 0.38
C LEU A 154 1.91 25.64 -0.73
N GLU A 155 1.95 25.03 -1.91
CA GLU A 155 1.17 25.47 -3.06
C GLU A 155 -0.19 24.76 -3.17
N ALA A 156 -1.28 25.52 -3.34
CA ALA A 156 -2.61 24.97 -3.54
C ALA A 156 -2.70 24.18 -4.87
N ASN A 157 -3.40 23.05 -4.85
CA ASN A 157 -3.54 22.06 -5.93
C ASN A 157 -2.23 21.42 -6.42
N VAL A 158 -1.11 21.68 -5.74
CA VAL A 158 0.19 21.06 -5.97
C VAL A 158 0.63 20.28 -4.73
N ASP A 159 0.74 20.95 -3.58
CA ASP A 159 1.11 20.36 -2.30
C ASP A 159 -0.10 19.97 -1.46
N PHE A 160 -1.18 20.74 -1.54
CA PHE A 160 -2.41 20.47 -0.81
C PHE A 160 -3.66 20.90 -1.58
N THR A 161 -4.82 20.38 -1.20
CA THR A 161 -6.12 20.82 -1.71
C THR A 161 -7.17 20.70 -0.61
N GLU A 162 -8.25 21.47 -0.75
CA GLU A 162 -9.38 21.49 0.17
C GLU A 162 -10.61 20.90 -0.54
N ARG A 163 -11.35 20.03 0.15
CA ARG A 163 -12.53 19.37 -0.43
C ARG A 163 -13.65 19.29 0.59
N GLU A 164 -14.90 19.47 0.16
CA GLU A 164 -16.06 19.33 1.04
C GLU A 164 -16.11 17.92 1.66
N SER A 165 -16.26 17.84 2.98
CA SER A 165 -16.36 16.58 3.70
C SER A 165 -17.59 15.77 3.22
N PRO A 166 -17.44 14.47 2.91
CA PRO A 166 -18.57 13.60 2.57
C PRO A 166 -19.67 13.58 3.65
N LYS A 167 -19.31 13.85 4.92
CA LYS A 167 -20.25 13.94 6.05
C LYS A 167 -21.31 15.03 5.89
N ASN A 168 -21.03 16.06 5.08
CA ASN A 168 -22.00 17.12 4.79
C ASN A 168 -23.08 16.66 3.80
N LYS A 169 -22.78 15.70 2.91
CA LYS A 169 -23.75 15.16 1.95
C LYS A 169 -24.86 14.34 2.63
N ILE A 170 -24.54 13.67 3.75
CA ILE A 170 -25.51 12.88 4.53
C ILE A 170 -26.49 13.80 5.28
N LYS A 171 -26.03 14.96 5.78
CA LYS A 171 -26.89 15.94 6.45
C LYS A 171 -27.82 16.69 5.49
N LYS A 172 -27.31 17.10 4.31
CA LYS A 172 -28.11 17.76 3.27
C LYS A 172 -29.26 16.88 2.73
N ARG A 173 -29.11 15.55 2.74
CA ARG A 173 -30.19 14.62 2.33
C ARG A 173 -31.30 14.44 3.36
N ARG A 174 -31.05 14.74 4.65
CA ARG A 174 -32.04 14.58 5.73
C ARG A 174 -32.85 15.84 6.00
N ASN A 175 -32.24 17.00 5.79
CA ASN A 175 -32.89 18.28 6.04
C ASN A 175 -32.87 19.06 4.72
N ASN A 176 -34.00 19.13 4.02
CA ASN A 176 -34.24 20.01 2.87
C ASN A 176 -34.17 21.49 3.32
N GLN A 177 -33.01 21.93 3.80
CA GLN A 177 -32.81 23.27 4.31
C GLN A 177 -31.47 23.78 3.79
N ASP A 178 -31.58 24.75 2.88
CA ASP A 178 -30.50 25.62 2.44
C ASP A 178 -29.83 26.23 3.68
N SER A 179 -28.72 25.63 4.09
CA SER A 179 -27.82 26.22 5.06
C SER A 179 -26.42 26.17 4.45
N SER A 180 -26.07 27.28 3.80
CA SER A 180 -24.76 27.54 3.19
C SER A 180 -23.64 27.71 4.23
N GLU A 181 -23.94 27.70 5.53
CA GLU A 181 -23.00 28.17 6.57
C GLU A 181 -22.17 27.09 7.28
N ASN A 182 -22.27 25.80 6.93
CA ASN A 182 -21.50 24.76 7.63
C ASN A 182 -20.84 23.73 6.70
N THR A 183 -20.33 24.19 5.56
CA THR A 183 -19.51 23.37 4.68
C THR A 183 -18.15 23.14 5.32
N VAL A 184 -17.99 22.02 6.04
CA VAL A 184 -16.69 21.57 6.55
C VAL A 184 -15.81 21.13 5.38
N PHE A 185 -14.69 21.83 5.16
CA PHE A 185 -13.65 21.43 4.22
C PHE A 185 -12.60 20.54 4.91
N GLU A 186 -12.18 19.50 4.20
CA GLU A 186 -11.09 18.62 4.59
C GLU A 186 -9.85 18.94 3.76
N LEU A 187 -8.70 18.97 4.42
CA LEU A 187 -7.39 19.14 3.79
C LEU A 187 -6.84 17.78 3.32
N TRP A 188 -6.30 17.78 2.12
CA TRP A 188 -5.64 16.65 1.48
C TRP A 188 -4.27 17.09 0.99
N PHE A 189 -3.26 16.23 1.12
CA PHE A 189 -1.86 16.55 0.80
C PHE A 189 -1.31 15.63 -0.26
N SER A 190 -0.63 16.18 -1.26
CA SER A 190 0.08 15.36 -2.25
C SER A 190 1.23 14.59 -1.59
N GLY A 191 1.85 13.67 -2.33
CA GLY A 191 3.12 13.06 -1.91
C GLY A 191 4.15 14.12 -1.52
N LYS A 192 4.33 15.14 -2.37
CA LYS A 192 5.25 16.26 -2.12
C LYS A 192 4.88 17.08 -0.88
N GLY A 193 3.61 17.50 -0.76
CA GLY A 193 3.15 18.23 0.42
C GLY A 193 3.35 17.43 1.71
N SER A 194 3.09 16.12 1.66
CA SER A 194 3.31 15.21 2.78
C SER A 194 4.80 15.06 3.14
N VAL A 195 5.70 14.97 2.15
CA VAL A 195 7.16 14.97 2.36
C VAL A 195 7.59 16.23 3.08
N ARG A 196 7.11 17.39 2.65
CA ARG A 196 7.48 18.69 3.24
C ARG A 196 7.04 18.79 4.70
N ILE A 197 5.80 18.40 5.00
CA ILE A 197 5.29 18.34 6.39
C ILE A 197 6.08 17.34 7.23
N ALA A 198 6.45 16.19 6.66
CA ALA A 198 7.25 15.19 7.36
C ALA A 198 8.66 15.71 7.70
N ARG A 199 9.30 16.46 6.78
CA ARG A 199 10.61 17.09 7.03
C ARG A 199 10.53 18.19 8.07
N GLU A 200 9.53 19.05 7.98
CA GLU A 200 9.27 20.12 8.96
C GLU A 200 9.18 19.55 10.39
N LEU A 201 8.41 18.47 10.58
CA LEU A 201 8.37 17.77 11.87
C LEU A 201 9.69 17.07 12.19
N GLY A 202 10.37 16.50 11.19
CA GLY A 202 11.66 15.85 11.33
C GLY A 202 12.77 16.77 11.85
N GLU A 203 12.69 18.07 11.53
CA GLU A 203 13.69 19.08 11.90
C GLU A 203 13.34 19.72 13.25
N ASN A 204 12.06 19.96 13.53
CA ASN A 204 11.62 20.79 14.66
C ASN A 204 11.10 20.03 15.88
N LEU A 205 11.01 18.68 15.83
CA LEU A 205 10.63 17.88 17.00
C LEU A 205 11.77 17.81 18.03
N LYS A 206 11.43 17.80 19.33
CA LYS A 206 12.44 17.62 20.41
C LYS A 206 12.95 16.18 20.55
N ASP A 207 12.09 15.20 20.27
CA ASP A 207 12.43 13.79 20.42
C ASP A 207 13.21 13.28 19.19
N LYS A 208 14.46 12.84 19.40
CA LYS A 208 15.36 12.38 18.32
C LYS A 208 14.86 11.14 17.59
N SER A 209 14.15 10.23 18.27
CA SER A 209 13.59 9.03 17.64
C SER A 209 12.47 9.42 16.67
N ARG A 210 11.63 10.36 17.12
CA ARG A 210 10.53 10.93 16.34
C ARG A 210 11.01 11.76 15.17
N GLN A 211 12.02 12.62 15.34
CA GLN A 211 12.67 13.34 14.25
C GLN A 211 13.10 12.38 13.13
N LYS A 212 13.86 11.36 13.54
CA LYS A 212 14.37 10.29 12.67
C LYS A 212 13.25 9.52 11.97
N MET A 213 12.14 9.23 12.64
CA MET A 213 10.98 8.54 12.05
C MET A 213 10.24 9.43 11.05
N CYS A 214 10.03 10.71 11.35
CA CYS A 214 9.44 11.67 10.41
C CYS A 214 10.32 11.84 9.16
N MET A 215 11.64 11.87 9.32
CA MET A 215 12.57 11.86 8.19
C MET A 215 12.45 10.59 7.34
N ALA A 216 12.33 9.41 7.97
CA ALA A 216 12.10 8.15 7.24
C ALA A 216 10.76 8.17 6.48
N VAL A 217 9.68 8.69 7.09
CA VAL A 217 8.40 8.90 6.39
C VAL A 217 8.57 9.81 5.19
N SER A 218 9.31 10.92 5.32
CA SER A 218 9.57 11.84 4.21
C SER A 218 10.32 11.18 3.03
N GLN A 219 11.07 10.11 3.27
CA GLN A 219 11.76 9.35 2.23
C GLN A 219 10.87 8.29 1.58
N GLN A 220 9.82 7.82 2.27
CA GLN A 220 9.04 6.65 1.85
C GLN A 220 7.64 6.99 1.33
N ILE A 221 7.05 8.12 1.71
CA ILE A 221 5.65 8.44 1.39
C ILE A 221 5.40 8.56 -0.11
N GLU A 222 6.26 9.26 -0.85
CA GLU A 222 6.09 9.41 -2.30
C GLU A 222 6.37 8.11 -3.07
N PRO A 223 7.45 7.34 -2.79
CA PRO A 223 7.62 6.01 -3.38
C PRO A 223 6.44 5.06 -3.15
N VAL A 224 5.86 5.07 -1.94
CA VAL A 224 4.70 4.23 -1.62
C VAL A 224 3.47 4.64 -2.43
N LEU A 225 3.19 5.94 -2.55
CA LEU A 225 2.09 6.43 -3.38
C LEU A 225 2.27 6.04 -4.85
N GLN A 226 3.48 6.25 -5.40
CA GLN A 226 3.80 5.85 -6.78
C GLN A 226 3.65 4.33 -7.00
N GLU A 227 4.04 3.51 -6.02
CA GLU A 227 3.85 2.06 -6.07
C GLU A 227 2.37 1.69 -6.14
N LYS A 228 1.52 2.33 -5.32
CA LYS A 228 0.06 2.13 -5.35
C LYS A 228 -0.55 2.58 -6.68
N GLU A 229 -0.16 3.73 -7.21
CA GLU A 229 -0.61 4.21 -8.53
C GLU A 229 -0.25 3.23 -9.65
N ARG A 230 1.00 2.74 -9.66
CA ARG A 230 1.46 1.75 -10.65
C ARG A 230 0.69 0.44 -10.54
N LYS A 231 0.41 -0.04 -9.32
CA LYS A 231 -0.40 -1.24 -9.09
C LYS A 231 -1.82 -1.07 -9.62
N LYS A 232 -2.47 0.08 -9.33
CA LYS A 232 -3.80 0.39 -9.85
C LYS A 232 -3.82 0.47 -11.38
N LEU A 233 -2.82 1.11 -11.99
CA LEU A 233 -2.71 1.19 -13.44
C LEU A 233 -2.53 -0.19 -14.08
N ARG A 234 -1.69 -1.05 -13.49
CA ARG A 234 -1.52 -2.45 -13.95
C ARG A 234 -2.82 -3.22 -13.85
N PHE A 235 -3.49 -3.16 -12.70
CA PHE A 235 -4.79 -3.83 -12.50
C PHE A 235 -5.84 -3.39 -13.53
N ASN A 236 -5.94 -2.09 -13.82
CA ASN A 236 -6.85 -1.58 -14.85
C ASN A 236 -6.48 -2.10 -16.25
N LYS A 237 -5.18 -2.18 -16.59
CA LYS A 237 -4.73 -2.78 -17.85
C LYS A 237 -5.07 -4.26 -17.94
N ASP A 238 -4.94 -5.00 -16.84
CA ASP A 238 -5.27 -6.41 -16.77
C ASP A 238 -6.78 -6.64 -16.96
N ILE A 239 -7.62 -5.77 -16.39
CA ILE A 239 -9.08 -5.77 -16.62
C ILE A 239 -9.41 -5.52 -18.08
N GLU A 240 -8.83 -4.49 -18.70
CA GLU A 240 -9.09 -4.21 -20.11
C GLU A 240 -8.57 -5.34 -21.02
N SER A 241 -7.45 -5.98 -20.66
CA SER A 241 -6.99 -7.19 -21.34
C SER A 241 -8.00 -8.34 -21.20
N ALA A 242 -8.58 -8.57 -20.02
CA ALA A 242 -9.59 -9.60 -19.79
C ALA A 242 -10.88 -9.31 -20.59
N LYS A 243 -11.35 -8.06 -20.60
CA LYS A 243 -12.48 -7.61 -21.44
C LYS A 243 -12.24 -7.88 -22.92
N ASN A 244 -11.04 -7.57 -23.43
CA ASN A 244 -10.70 -7.84 -24.82
C ASN A 244 -10.63 -9.34 -25.13
N LYS A 245 -10.13 -10.16 -24.20
CA LYS A 245 -10.14 -11.63 -24.33
C LYS A 245 -11.57 -12.18 -24.34
N ALA A 246 -12.46 -11.68 -23.48
CA ALA A 246 -13.88 -12.05 -23.49
C ALA A 246 -14.55 -11.70 -24.83
N LYS A 247 -14.32 -10.47 -25.34
CA LYS A 247 -14.79 -10.07 -26.68
C LYS A 247 -14.26 -10.98 -27.78
N LYS A 248 -13.00 -11.43 -27.69
CA LYS A 248 -12.40 -12.36 -28.66
C LYS A 248 -13.00 -13.77 -28.55
N ARG A 249 -13.18 -14.30 -27.33
CA ARG A 249 -13.85 -15.59 -27.05
C ARG A 249 -15.22 -15.63 -27.72
N ASP A 250 -15.98 -14.56 -27.54
CA ASP A 250 -17.35 -14.41 -28.01
C ASP A 250 -17.42 -13.89 -29.47
N LYS A 251 -16.28 -13.86 -30.19
CA LYS A 251 -16.17 -13.41 -31.58
C LYS A 251 -16.75 -12.00 -31.85
N ASN A 252 -16.73 -11.11 -30.85
CA ASN A 252 -17.37 -9.79 -30.87
C ASN A 252 -18.88 -9.83 -31.16
N THR A 253 -19.56 -10.85 -30.65
CA THR A 253 -21.00 -11.05 -30.80
C THR A 253 -21.69 -10.89 -29.45
N CYS A 254 -22.80 -10.14 -29.40
CA CYS A 254 -23.62 -10.05 -28.20
C CYS A 254 -24.18 -11.44 -27.85
N GLN A 255 -23.97 -11.89 -26.62
CA GLN A 255 -24.37 -13.23 -26.18
C GLN A 255 -25.88 -13.37 -25.91
N ILE A 256 -26.64 -12.27 -25.95
CA ILE A 256 -28.11 -12.27 -25.81
C ILE A 256 -28.73 -12.22 -27.20
N THR A 257 -28.43 -11.19 -27.99
CA THR A 257 -29.09 -10.96 -29.29
C THR A 257 -28.42 -11.70 -30.45
N LEU A 258 -27.24 -12.29 -30.22
CA LEU A 258 -26.40 -12.92 -31.25
C LEU A 258 -25.97 -11.98 -32.38
N VAL A 259 -26.11 -10.66 -32.19
CA VAL A 259 -25.71 -9.65 -33.18
C VAL A 259 -24.21 -9.36 -33.06
N HIS A 260 -23.52 -9.38 -34.20
CA HIS A 260 -22.08 -9.12 -34.29
C HIS A 260 -21.76 -7.61 -34.36
N LYS A 261 -20.62 -7.18 -33.81
CA LYS A 261 -20.20 -5.75 -33.71
C LYS A 261 -20.24 -4.91 -34.99
N ASN A 262 -20.22 -5.56 -36.16
CA ASN A 262 -20.23 -4.90 -37.47
C ASN A 262 -21.66 -4.69 -38.01
N ASP A 263 -22.67 -5.20 -37.32
CA ASP A 263 -24.07 -5.00 -37.69
C ASP A 263 -24.49 -3.56 -37.37
N LYS A 264 -25.19 -2.91 -38.30
CA LYS A 264 -25.70 -1.53 -38.15
C LYS A 264 -26.70 -1.39 -37.01
N LYS A 265 -27.29 -2.50 -36.53
CA LYS A 265 -28.23 -2.52 -35.41
C LYS A 265 -27.58 -2.30 -34.06
N ILE A 266 -26.25 -2.39 -33.94
CA ILE A 266 -25.55 -2.22 -32.67
C ILE A 266 -24.44 -1.17 -32.76
N ASN A 267 -24.30 -0.38 -31.69
CA ASN A 267 -23.32 0.70 -31.63
C ASN A 267 -21.95 0.21 -31.14
N ALA A 268 -21.95 -0.67 -30.14
CA ALA A 268 -20.74 -1.22 -29.54
C ALA A 268 -21.04 -2.51 -28.77
N ILE A 269 -20.01 -3.34 -28.61
CA ILE A 269 -20.03 -4.50 -27.70
C ILE A 269 -19.30 -4.14 -26.41
N ALA A 270 -20.02 -4.25 -25.30
CA ALA A 270 -19.51 -4.18 -23.94
C ALA A 270 -19.06 -5.56 -23.47
N ALA A 271 -18.05 -5.60 -22.59
CA ALA A 271 -17.76 -6.78 -21.78
C ALA A 271 -18.20 -6.45 -20.35
N HIS A 272 -19.31 -7.05 -19.94
CA HIS A 272 -19.97 -6.81 -18.66
C HIS A 272 -19.45 -7.79 -17.60
N HIS A 273 -19.10 -7.26 -16.42
CA HIS A 273 -18.77 -8.06 -15.24
C HIS A 273 -20.06 -8.57 -14.59
N LEU A 274 -20.28 -9.89 -14.59
CA LEU A 274 -21.47 -10.51 -13.99
C LEU A 274 -21.49 -10.31 -12.47
N TYR A 275 -20.34 -10.54 -11.83
CA TYR A 275 -20.08 -10.12 -10.46
C TYR A 275 -19.34 -8.79 -10.45
N SER A 276 -19.94 -7.80 -9.78
CA SER A 276 -19.43 -6.42 -9.73
C SER A 276 -17.97 -6.35 -9.28
N ILE A 277 -17.16 -5.60 -10.04
CA ILE A 277 -15.77 -5.28 -9.72
C ILE A 277 -15.61 -4.60 -8.36
N ASN A 278 -16.62 -3.84 -7.92
CA ASN A 278 -16.57 -3.10 -6.66
C ASN A 278 -16.60 -4.05 -5.46
N LYS A 279 -17.43 -5.09 -5.54
CA LYS A 279 -17.60 -6.09 -4.47
C LYS A 279 -16.61 -7.25 -4.59
N TYR A 280 -16.31 -7.67 -5.82
CA TYR A 280 -15.49 -8.84 -6.12
C TYR A 280 -14.30 -8.48 -7.02
N PRO A 281 -13.38 -7.60 -6.56
CA PRO A 281 -12.25 -7.15 -7.38
C PRO A 281 -11.32 -8.30 -7.79
N HIS A 282 -11.27 -9.38 -7.01
CA HIS A 282 -10.49 -10.59 -7.33
C HIS A 282 -11.03 -11.34 -8.56
N LEU A 283 -12.30 -11.13 -8.94
CA LEU A 283 -12.91 -11.70 -10.16
C LEU A 283 -12.83 -10.74 -11.36
N ALA A 284 -12.31 -9.52 -11.20
CA ALA A 284 -12.37 -8.48 -12.23
C ALA A 284 -11.57 -8.82 -13.50
N THR A 285 -10.55 -9.66 -13.37
CA THR A 285 -9.71 -10.16 -14.49
C THR A 285 -10.11 -11.56 -14.95
N SER A 286 -11.10 -12.18 -14.30
CA SER A 286 -11.63 -13.49 -14.71
C SER A 286 -12.45 -13.33 -16.00
N ILE A 287 -12.05 -14.07 -17.04
CA ILE A 287 -12.76 -14.08 -18.33
C ILE A 287 -14.15 -14.73 -18.16
N ASP A 288 -14.29 -15.66 -17.22
CA ASP A 288 -15.56 -16.35 -16.95
C ASP A 288 -16.55 -15.44 -16.21
N ASN A 289 -16.05 -14.44 -15.47
CA ASN A 289 -16.88 -13.39 -14.89
C ASN A 289 -17.33 -12.32 -15.92
N LEU A 290 -16.97 -12.48 -17.19
CA LEU A 290 -17.28 -11.53 -18.25
C LEU A 290 -18.23 -12.12 -19.29
N ILE A 291 -19.31 -11.39 -19.58
CA ILE A 291 -20.20 -11.66 -20.71
C ILE A 291 -20.16 -10.51 -21.71
N THR A 292 -20.10 -10.80 -23.00
CA THR A 292 -20.23 -9.75 -24.01
C THR A 292 -21.67 -9.47 -24.38
N ILE A 293 -22.06 -8.21 -24.32
CA ILE A 293 -23.41 -7.76 -24.63
C ILE A 293 -23.38 -6.47 -25.44
N ASP A 294 -24.48 -6.17 -26.11
CA ASP A 294 -24.71 -4.85 -26.70
C ASP A 294 -24.63 -3.78 -25.60
N GLU A 295 -23.92 -2.69 -25.86
CA GLU A 295 -23.82 -1.53 -24.99
C GLU A 295 -25.19 -0.98 -24.54
N ARG A 296 -26.23 -1.14 -25.38
CA ARG A 296 -27.61 -0.77 -25.01
C ARG A 296 -28.16 -1.65 -23.89
N ILE A 297 -27.95 -2.96 -23.98
CA ILE A 297 -28.38 -3.92 -22.95
C ILE A 297 -27.58 -3.70 -21.68
N HIS A 298 -26.28 -3.41 -21.80
CA HIS A 298 -25.44 -3.06 -20.65
C HIS A 298 -25.94 -1.83 -19.91
N LYS A 299 -26.32 -0.78 -20.66
CA LYS A 299 -26.91 0.44 -20.11
C LYS A 299 -28.27 0.18 -19.48
N GLU A 300 -29.14 -0.60 -20.11
CA GLU A 300 -30.45 -0.94 -19.57
C GLU A 300 -30.32 -1.72 -18.25
N PHE A 301 -29.43 -2.71 -18.22
CA PHE A 301 -29.15 -3.48 -17.01
C PHE A 301 -28.72 -2.57 -15.86
N HIS A 302 -27.73 -1.70 -16.06
CA HIS A 302 -27.26 -0.84 -14.97
C HIS A 302 -28.22 0.31 -14.65
N LEU A 303 -28.71 1.04 -15.64
CA LEU A 303 -29.45 2.28 -15.42
C LEU A 303 -30.93 2.04 -15.11
N THR A 304 -31.54 1.03 -15.71
CA THR A 304 -32.99 0.79 -15.62
C THR A 304 -33.31 -0.36 -14.67
N TRP A 305 -32.52 -1.43 -14.67
CA TRP A 305 -32.77 -2.60 -13.82
C TRP A 305 -32.12 -2.48 -12.44
N MET A 306 -30.81 -2.26 -12.38
CA MET A 306 -30.06 -2.19 -11.11
C MET A 306 -30.22 -0.84 -10.37
N GLY A 307 -30.62 0.22 -11.06
CA GLY A 307 -30.75 1.56 -10.48
C GLY A 307 -29.45 2.36 -10.38
N GLY A 308 -28.41 1.96 -11.11
CA GLY A 308 -27.15 2.68 -11.29
C GLY A 308 -25.94 1.78 -11.50
N TYR A 309 -24.86 2.31 -12.10
CA TYR A 309 -23.59 1.60 -12.31
C TYR A 309 -22.82 1.27 -11.02
N ASP A 310 -23.10 2.00 -9.93
CA ASP A 310 -22.44 1.81 -8.65
C ASP A 310 -23.09 0.70 -7.81
N VAL A 311 -24.22 0.15 -8.27
CA VAL A 311 -24.95 -0.91 -7.57
C VAL A 311 -24.23 -2.24 -7.79
N GLU A 312 -24.01 -2.98 -6.71
CA GLU A 312 -23.40 -4.30 -6.76
C GLU A 312 -24.35 -5.27 -7.50
N CYS A 313 -23.88 -5.85 -8.61
CA CYS A 313 -24.60 -6.89 -9.34
C CYS A 313 -23.96 -8.27 -9.15
N THR A 314 -24.79 -9.29 -9.31
CA THR A 314 -24.46 -10.70 -9.30
C THR A 314 -24.91 -11.38 -10.60
N VAL A 315 -24.44 -12.61 -10.83
CA VAL A 315 -24.92 -13.43 -11.94
C VAL A 315 -26.44 -13.63 -11.88
N GLN A 316 -27.03 -13.77 -10.69
CA GLN A 316 -28.48 -13.95 -10.54
C GLN A 316 -29.24 -12.70 -11.01
N ASP A 317 -28.81 -11.52 -10.60
CA ASP A 317 -29.45 -10.26 -11.03
C ASP A 317 -29.46 -10.14 -12.56
N PHE A 318 -28.39 -10.59 -13.21
CA PHE A 318 -28.28 -10.61 -14.66
C PHE A 318 -29.19 -11.67 -15.31
N ILE A 319 -29.30 -12.87 -14.73
CA ILE A 319 -30.23 -13.91 -15.18
C ILE A 319 -31.67 -13.42 -15.10
N ASP A 320 -32.06 -12.82 -13.98
CA ASP A 320 -33.41 -12.30 -13.75
C ASP A 320 -33.74 -11.22 -14.79
N PHE A 321 -32.80 -10.29 -15.02
CA PHE A 321 -32.93 -9.25 -16.03
C PHE A 321 -33.16 -9.78 -17.44
N ILE A 322 -32.31 -10.70 -17.92
CA ILE A 322 -32.44 -11.21 -19.30
C ILE A 322 -33.69 -12.07 -19.48
N THR A 323 -34.10 -12.79 -18.44
CA THR A 323 -35.29 -13.64 -18.46
C THR A 323 -36.56 -12.79 -18.51
N GLU A 324 -36.58 -11.65 -17.81
CA GLU A 324 -37.73 -10.75 -17.85
C GLU A 324 -37.77 -9.87 -19.11
N ARG A 325 -36.63 -9.29 -19.51
CA ARG A 325 -36.59 -8.27 -20.58
C ARG A 325 -36.33 -8.81 -21.98
N TYR A 326 -35.72 -10.00 -22.08
CA TYR A 326 -35.32 -10.60 -23.34
C TYR A 326 -35.75 -12.09 -23.45
N PRO A 327 -36.98 -12.47 -23.04
CA PRO A 327 -37.38 -13.87 -22.91
C PRO A 327 -37.27 -14.65 -24.23
N GLU A 328 -37.51 -14.00 -25.36
CA GLU A 328 -37.42 -14.63 -26.69
C GLU A 328 -35.99 -14.81 -27.20
N GLN A 329 -35.02 -14.12 -26.59
CA GLN A 329 -33.61 -14.16 -26.98
C GLN A 329 -32.76 -15.01 -26.03
N VAL A 330 -33.28 -15.36 -24.86
CA VAL A 330 -32.60 -16.23 -23.89
C VAL A 330 -32.65 -17.67 -24.36
N THR A 331 -31.48 -18.26 -24.61
CA THR A 331 -31.34 -19.69 -24.96
C THR A 331 -31.03 -20.53 -23.72
N GLU A 332 -31.37 -21.82 -23.76
CA GLU A 332 -30.97 -22.78 -22.72
C GLU A 332 -29.45 -22.80 -22.54
N GLU A 333 -28.67 -22.77 -23.63
CA GLU A 333 -27.20 -22.73 -23.59
C GLU A 333 -26.67 -21.50 -22.83
N LEU A 334 -27.29 -20.32 -23.01
CA LEU A 334 -26.92 -19.11 -22.29
C LEU A 334 -27.20 -19.26 -20.79
N LEU A 335 -28.37 -19.77 -20.42
CA LEU A 335 -28.74 -19.99 -19.03
C LEU A 335 -27.83 -21.02 -18.35
N ASP A 336 -27.57 -22.15 -18.99
CA ASP A 336 -26.67 -23.19 -18.49
C ASP A 336 -25.27 -22.64 -18.22
N ARG A 337 -24.76 -21.81 -19.14
CA ARG A 337 -23.48 -21.14 -18.96
C ARG A 337 -23.51 -20.18 -17.76
N LEU A 338 -24.56 -19.38 -17.60
CA LEU A 338 -24.68 -18.45 -16.48
C LEU A 338 -24.79 -19.17 -15.13
N PHE A 339 -25.61 -20.23 -15.03
CA PHE A 339 -25.69 -21.07 -13.84
C PHE A 339 -24.37 -21.78 -13.53
N HIS A 340 -23.64 -22.23 -14.57
CA HIS A 340 -22.31 -22.79 -14.39
C HIS A 340 -21.33 -21.77 -13.80
N ILE A 341 -21.32 -20.53 -14.30
CA ILE A 341 -20.50 -19.44 -13.76
C ILE A 341 -20.86 -19.15 -12.29
N GLN A 342 -22.15 -19.07 -11.97
CA GLN A 342 -22.64 -18.85 -10.61
C GLN A 342 -22.18 -19.95 -9.64
N LYS A 343 -22.08 -21.20 -10.11
CA LYS A 343 -21.63 -22.35 -9.30
C LYS A 343 -20.11 -22.43 -9.17
N THR A 344 -19.37 -22.02 -10.19
CA THR A 344 -17.91 -22.22 -10.28
C THR A 344 -17.10 -21.06 -9.73
N LEU A 345 -17.58 -19.83 -9.90
CA LEU A 345 -16.99 -18.67 -9.26
C LEU A 345 -17.41 -18.67 -7.80
N LYS A 346 -16.56 -19.26 -6.96
CA LYS A 346 -16.77 -19.30 -5.51
C LYS A 346 -16.69 -17.88 -4.96
N ILE A 347 -17.81 -17.41 -4.44
CA ILE A 347 -17.95 -16.13 -3.76
C ILE A 347 -18.14 -16.34 -2.27
#